data_AF-A0A2S6FUQ4-F1
#
_entry.id   AF-A0A2S6FUQ4-F1
#
_cell.length_a   1.000
_cell.length_b   1.000
_cell.length_c   1.000
_cell.angle_alpha   90.00
_cell.angle_beta   90.00
_cell.angle_gamma   90.00
#
_symmetry.space_group_name_H-M   'P 1'
#
loop_
_entity.id
_entity.type
_entity.pdbx_description
1 polymer ?
#
loop_
_entity_poly.entity_id
_entity_poly.type
_entity_poly.pdbx_seq_one_letter_code
_entity_poly.pdbx_strand_id
1 'polypeptide(L)'
;MKLYFMKKEALDILKDNIDLVYNKYFTEKDNKWIWTICGGDPFIEYKEVPDFQLSDLDSDMSIGDIEFNNCKILYKNLSFLNESQASDERLWAGLCHSVFYNYVRRRWDYHSKQPKTQKEAVSNIKSRFFFSGGTRAGLYRNTLAKCWWVGRNTSDGTSTNPFEKLDIIGSNNISSKISDIFYSNNFSSNPTILGGIVNGIKYFKDEGIQITLTEHVRPSLQLLNAVGGGLILDCLSEEDIAEIMIENIYAIIQGDEQGIVAENSYDENDYGAIKNSDSADEDEMYIALGNRVTVFIPQTNETKIINADYLPGRNEFPPLVKILLGKGIEDEVEFQGKTYQIKEIH
;
A
#
# COMPACT_ATOMS: atom_id res chain seq x y z
N MET A 1 6.39 -23.77 -0.73
CA MET A 1 6.87 -22.52 -0.09
C MET A 1 6.19 -22.35 1.25
N LYS A 2 6.89 -21.78 2.23
CA LYS A 2 6.35 -21.53 3.58
C LYS A 2 5.81 -20.12 3.70
N LEU A 3 4.61 -19.98 4.23
CA LEU A 3 3.98 -18.71 4.56
C LEU A 3 4.21 -18.39 6.04
N TYR A 4 4.29 -17.11 6.37
CA TYR A 4 4.63 -16.66 7.71
C TYR A 4 3.66 -15.56 8.18
N PHE A 5 3.29 -15.62 9.44
CA PHE A 5 2.80 -14.46 10.18
C PHE A 5 3.99 -13.68 10.74
N MET A 6 3.87 -12.36 10.80
CA MET A 6 4.71 -11.54 11.66
C MET A 6 4.23 -11.67 13.12
N LYS A 7 5.15 -11.89 14.05
CA LYS A 7 4.84 -11.89 15.49
C LYS A 7 4.24 -10.54 15.88
N LYS A 8 3.32 -10.54 16.84
CA LYS A 8 2.66 -9.30 17.28
C LYS A 8 3.69 -8.31 17.82
N GLU A 9 4.63 -8.81 18.62
CA GLU A 9 5.73 -8.04 19.20
C GLU A 9 6.65 -7.46 18.11
N ALA A 10 6.97 -8.25 17.08
CA ALA A 10 7.79 -7.79 15.96
C ALA A 10 7.08 -6.72 15.12
N LEU A 11 5.78 -6.91 14.88
CA LEU A 11 4.93 -5.94 14.18
C LEU A 11 4.90 -4.59 14.92
N ASP A 12 4.70 -4.64 16.24
CA ASP A 12 4.65 -3.44 17.07
C ASP A 12 6.02 -2.74 17.10
N ILE A 13 7.11 -3.48 17.31
CA ILE A 13 8.48 -2.95 17.26
C ILE A 13 8.75 -2.23 15.93
N LEU A 14 8.46 -2.86 14.79
CA LEU A 14 8.73 -2.25 13.49
C LEU A 14 7.88 -1.01 13.23
N LYS A 15 6.60 -1.02 13.61
CA LYS A 15 5.70 0.12 13.40
C LYS A 15 6.06 1.30 14.29
N ASP A 16 6.40 1.04 15.55
CA ASP A 16 6.80 2.07 16.52
C ASP A 16 8.15 2.68 16.19
N ASN A 17 9.04 1.93 15.53
CA ASN A 17 10.37 2.38 15.14
C ASN A 17 10.50 2.71 13.64
N ILE A 18 9.40 2.83 12.91
CA ILE A 18 9.46 2.95 11.45
C ILE A 18 10.23 4.20 11.01
N ASP A 19 10.09 5.29 11.76
CA ASP A 19 10.82 6.54 11.54
C ASP A 19 12.34 6.33 11.66
N LEU A 20 12.79 5.43 12.53
CA LEU A 20 14.20 5.08 12.67
C LEU A 20 14.69 4.06 11.64
N VAL A 21 13.83 3.22 11.08
CA VAL A 21 14.26 2.09 10.21
C VAL A 21 13.81 2.19 8.76
N TYR A 22 13.07 3.25 8.37
CA TYR A 22 12.50 3.36 7.02
C TYR A 22 13.57 3.22 5.94
N ASN A 23 14.77 3.76 6.16
CA ASN A 23 15.82 3.77 5.14
C ASN A 23 16.38 2.36 4.86
N LYS A 24 16.19 1.40 5.78
CA LYS A 24 16.50 -0.02 5.54
C LYS A 24 15.68 -0.62 4.40
N TYR A 25 14.45 -0.13 4.18
CA TYR A 25 13.65 -0.56 3.04
C TYR A 25 14.23 -0.09 1.70
N PHE A 26 15.02 0.99 1.67
CA PHE A 26 15.64 1.48 0.44
C PHE A 26 17.03 0.86 0.21
N THR A 27 17.76 0.64 1.30
CA THR A 27 19.17 0.22 1.24
C THR A 27 19.37 -1.30 1.27
N GLU A 28 18.56 -2.04 2.02
CA GLU A 28 18.78 -3.49 2.24
C GLU A 28 18.08 -4.34 1.19
N LYS A 29 18.83 -5.23 0.53
CA LYS A 29 18.29 -6.13 -0.51
C LYS A 29 17.49 -7.28 0.05
N ASP A 30 17.84 -7.74 1.25
CA ASP A 30 17.17 -8.83 1.95
C ASP A 30 16.56 -8.36 3.27
N ASN A 31 15.76 -9.22 3.89
CA ASN A 31 15.01 -8.90 5.09
C ASN A 31 15.78 -9.17 6.39
N LYS A 32 17.07 -9.55 6.33
CA LYS A 32 17.82 -9.98 7.53
C LYS A 32 17.94 -8.89 8.58
N TRP A 33 17.94 -7.62 8.18
CA TRP A 33 17.97 -6.49 9.10
C TRP A 33 16.80 -6.50 10.10
N ILE A 34 15.67 -7.11 9.74
CA ILE A 34 14.49 -7.20 10.61
C ILE A 34 14.79 -8.04 11.87
N TRP A 35 15.61 -9.08 11.76
CA TRP A 35 16.02 -9.89 12.92
C TRP A 35 16.81 -9.06 13.94
N THR A 36 17.66 -8.16 13.44
CA THR A 36 18.43 -7.23 14.28
C THR A 36 17.51 -6.25 15.00
N ILE A 37 16.56 -5.65 14.28
CA ILE A 37 15.60 -4.69 14.85
C ILE A 37 14.70 -5.35 15.89
N CYS A 38 14.18 -6.55 15.60
CA CYS A 38 13.29 -7.27 16.50
C CYS A 38 14.02 -8.04 17.62
N GLY A 39 15.35 -8.09 17.60
CA GLY A 39 16.14 -8.82 18.60
C GLY A 39 15.95 -10.34 18.56
N GLY A 40 15.51 -10.91 17.43
CA GLY A 40 15.18 -12.32 17.30
C GLY A 40 14.37 -12.61 16.04
N ASP A 41 13.89 -13.85 15.90
CA ASP A 41 13.05 -14.24 14.76
C ASP A 41 11.71 -13.49 14.78
N PRO A 42 11.44 -12.60 13.80
CA PRO A 42 10.23 -11.80 13.76
C PRO A 42 9.02 -12.57 13.24
N PHE A 43 9.21 -13.79 12.72
CA PHE A 43 8.19 -14.56 12.02
C PHE A 43 7.74 -15.81 12.78
N ILE A 44 6.53 -16.26 12.49
CA ILE A 44 6.00 -17.58 12.87
C ILE A 44 5.55 -18.27 11.59
N GLU A 45 6.06 -19.47 11.35
CA GLU A 45 5.61 -20.30 10.23
C GLU A 45 4.11 -20.60 10.39
N TYR A 46 3.34 -20.31 9.34
CA TYR A 46 1.90 -20.52 9.32
C TYR A 46 1.53 -21.82 8.63
N LYS A 47 1.94 -21.96 7.36
CA LYS A 47 1.50 -23.02 6.48
C LYS A 47 2.46 -23.18 5.30
N GLU A 48 2.68 -24.42 4.89
CA GLU A 48 3.31 -24.73 3.61
C GLU A 48 2.25 -24.85 2.50
N VAL A 49 2.52 -24.22 1.36
CA VAL A 49 1.68 -24.22 0.16
C VAL A 49 2.54 -24.54 -1.07
N PRO A 50 1.95 -24.96 -2.22
CA PRO A 50 2.70 -25.09 -3.46
C PRO A 50 3.44 -23.79 -3.81
N ASP A 51 4.62 -23.92 -4.43
CA ASP A 51 5.39 -22.76 -4.87
C ASP A 51 4.60 -21.99 -5.94
N PHE A 52 4.48 -20.67 -5.75
CA PHE A 52 3.95 -19.76 -6.75
C PHE A 52 4.74 -18.46 -6.77
N GLN A 53 4.66 -17.75 -7.88
CA GLN A 53 5.30 -16.46 -8.08
C GLN A 53 4.24 -15.43 -8.45
N LEU A 54 4.49 -14.19 -8.02
CA LEU A 54 3.74 -13.04 -8.51
C LEU A 54 4.18 -12.70 -9.94
N SER A 55 3.40 -11.88 -10.61
CA SER A 55 3.66 -11.45 -11.99
C SER A 55 5.04 -10.82 -12.12
N ASP A 56 5.75 -11.14 -13.19
CA ASP A 56 7.10 -10.62 -13.40
C ASP A 56 7.10 -9.10 -13.57
N LEU A 57 7.85 -8.41 -12.71
CA LEU A 57 8.00 -6.95 -12.73
C LEU A 57 8.87 -6.47 -13.89
N ASP A 58 9.66 -7.35 -14.50
CA ASP A 58 10.53 -7.05 -15.64
C ASP A 58 9.88 -7.37 -17.00
N SER A 59 8.61 -7.78 -17.00
CA SER A 59 7.85 -8.05 -18.23
C SER A 59 7.44 -6.75 -18.95
N ASP A 60 7.03 -6.87 -20.23
CA ASP A 60 6.51 -5.76 -21.03
C ASP A 60 5.09 -5.30 -20.61
N MET A 61 4.57 -5.84 -19.51
CA MET A 61 3.23 -5.54 -19.00
C MET A 61 3.19 -4.18 -18.32
N SER A 62 2.07 -3.47 -18.40
CA SER A 62 1.88 -2.27 -17.60
C SER A 62 1.81 -2.62 -16.11
N ILE A 63 2.15 -1.65 -15.23
CA ILE A 63 2.00 -1.82 -13.78
C ILE A 63 0.56 -2.22 -13.40
N GLY A 64 -0.43 -1.68 -14.13
CA GLY A 64 -1.84 -2.03 -13.95
C GLY A 64 -2.12 -3.50 -14.27
N ASP A 65 -1.57 -4.03 -15.35
CA ASP A 65 -1.75 -5.44 -15.73
C ASP A 65 -1.02 -6.38 -14.76
N ILE A 66 0.17 -6.01 -14.29
CA ILE A 66 0.91 -6.75 -13.26
C ILE A 66 0.07 -6.84 -11.98
N GLU A 67 -0.46 -5.71 -11.50
CA GLU A 67 -1.30 -5.67 -10.29
C GLU A 67 -2.59 -6.47 -10.46
N PHE A 68 -3.26 -6.32 -11.61
CA PHE A 68 -4.42 -7.09 -11.99
C PHE A 68 -4.17 -8.61 -11.97
N ASN A 69 -3.06 -9.06 -12.55
CA ASN A 69 -2.67 -10.47 -12.52
C ASN A 69 -2.34 -10.94 -11.10
N ASN A 70 -1.71 -10.10 -10.28
CA ASN A 70 -1.43 -10.43 -8.89
C ASN A 70 -2.70 -10.64 -8.06
N CYS A 71 -3.80 -9.92 -8.33
CA CYS A 71 -5.10 -10.20 -7.71
C CYS A 71 -5.53 -11.65 -7.95
N LYS A 72 -5.44 -12.12 -9.20
CA LYS A 72 -5.79 -13.50 -9.57
C LYS A 72 -4.84 -14.51 -8.94
N ILE A 73 -3.53 -14.27 -9.02
CA ILE A 73 -2.49 -15.16 -8.49
C ILE A 73 -2.63 -15.32 -6.97
N LEU A 74 -2.72 -14.21 -6.22
CA LEU A 74 -2.78 -14.25 -4.77
C LEU A 74 -4.05 -14.92 -4.28
N TYR A 75 -5.21 -14.56 -4.83
CA TYR A 75 -6.44 -15.21 -4.40
C TYR A 75 -6.46 -16.69 -4.78
N LYS A 76 -6.06 -17.06 -6.01
CA LYS A 76 -6.03 -18.47 -6.43
C LYS A 76 -5.16 -19.34 -5.50
N ASN A 77 -3.97 -18.87 -5.14
CA ASN A 77 -3.02 -19.65 -4.33
C ASN A 77 -3.31 -19.56 -2.83
N LEU A 78 -4.06 -18.55 -2.37
CA LEU A 78 -4.39 -18.33 -0.97
C LEU A 78 -5.91 -18.35 -0.70
N SER A 79 -6.69 -19.00 -1.56
CA SER A 79 -8.16 -19.09 -1.44
C SER A 79 -8.62 -19.91 -0.23
N PHE A 80 -7.72 -20.67 0.38
CA PHE A 80 -7.97 -21.39 1.63
C PHE A 80 -8.06 -20.46 2.86
N LEU A 81 -7.63 -19.20 2.74
CA LEU A 81 -7.76 -18.21 3.82
C LEU A 81 -9.24 -17.84 4.01
N ASN A 82 -9.70 -17.84 5.25
CA ASN A 82 -10.98 -17.21 5.57
C ASN A 82 -10.83 -15.70 5.77
N GLU A 83 -11.95 -14.97 5.77
CA GLU A 83 -11.95 -13.50 5.92
C GLU A 83 -11.30 -13.02 7.21
N SER A 84 -11.43 -13.77 8.31
CA SER A 84 -10.82 -13.41 9.59
C SER A 84 -9.29 -13.47 9.51
N GLN A 85 -8.75 -14.52 8.90
CA GLN A 85 -7.31 -14.66 8.64
C GLN A 85 -6.80 -13.61 7.65
N ALA A 86 -7.55 -13.36 6.57
CA ALA A 86 -7.21 -12.36 5.57
C ALA A 86 -7.41 -10.91 6.05
N SER A 87 -8.06 -10.71 7.19
CA SER A 87 -8.17 -9.40 7.85
C SER A 87 -7.06 -9.15 8.88
N ASP A 88 -6.25 -10.15 9.20
CA ASP A 88 -5.16 -10.01 10.16
C ASP A 88 -3.93 -9.38 9.51
N GLU A 89 -3.56 -8.18 9.96
CA GLU A 89 -2.38 -7.45 9.49
C GLU A 89 -1.10 -8.30 9.57
N ARG A 90 -0.97 -9.16 10.59
CA ARG A 90 0.24 -9.96 10.80
C ARG A 90 0.50 -10.92 9.64
N LEU A 91 -0.55 -11.38 8.93
CA LEU A 91 -0.39 -12.22 7.75
C LEU A 91 0.30 -11.41 6.64
N TRP A 92 -0.26 -10.25 6.32
CA TRP A 92 0.20 -9.43 5.20
C TRP A 92 1.55 -8.77 5.48
N ALA A 93 1.75 -8.25 6.69
CA ALA A 93 3.05 -7.79 7.15
C ALA A 93 4.08 -8.93 7.12
N GLY A 94 3.69 -10.13 7.56
CA GLY A 94 4.53 -11.33 7.47
C GLY A 94 4.96 -11.62 6.03
N LEU A 95 4.03 -11.72 5.09
CA LEU A 95 4.30 -12.00 3.68
C LEU A 95 5.12 -10.89 2.98
N CYS A 96 4.78 -9.62 3.23
CA CYS A 96 5.51 -8.45 2.69
C CYS A 96 6.95 -8.36 3.22
N HIS A 97 7.24 -8.87 4.42
CA HIS A 97 8.58 -8.80 5.02
C HIS A 97 9.36 -10.12 4.96
N SER A 98 8.73 -11.21 4.52
CA SER A 98 9.37 -12.51 4.36
C SER A 98 9.44 -12.89 2.88
N VAL A 99 8.56 -13.79 2.46
CA VAL A 99 8.48 -14.42 1.15
C VAL A 99 8.56 -13.42 -0.01
N PHE A 100 7.82 -12.31 0.10
CA PHE A 100 7.68 -11.35 -0.99
C PHE A 100 8.45 -10.05 -0.74
N TYR A 101 9.38 -10.01 0.22
CA TYR A 101 10.10 -8.79 0.57
C TYR A 101 10.75 -8.09 -0.62
N ASN A 102 11.58 -8.82 -1.37
CA ASN A 102 12.24 -8.26 -2.54
C ASN A 102 11.21 -7.84 -3.61
N TYR A 103 10.14 -8.63 -3.80
CA TYR A 103 9.09 -8.29 -4.74
C TYR A 103 8.39 -6.98 -4.39
N VAL A 104 7.94 -6.80 -3.14
CA VAL A 104 7.24 -5.59 -2.69
C VAL A 104 8.16 -4.36 -2.81
N ARG A 105 9.44 -4.49 -2.44
CA ARG A 105 10.43 -3.42 -2.63
C ARG A 105 10.58 -3.02 -4.10
N ARG A 106 10.70 -4.01 -5.00
CA ARG A 106 10.86 -3.76 -6.44
C ARG A 106 9.61 -3.15 -7.06
N ARG A 107 8.42 -3.64 -6.70
CA ARG A 107 7.12 -3.14 -7.18
C ARG A 107 6.91 -1.64 -6.93
N TRP A 108 7.55 -1.11 -5.90
CA TRP A 108 7.43 0.29 -5.48
C TRP A 108 8.74 1.06 -5.60
N ASP A 109 9.69 0.56 -6.40
CA ASP A 109 10.96 1.22 -6.74
C ASP A 109 11.88 1.54 -5.55
N TYR A 110 11.71 0.91 -4.39
CA TYR A 110 12.59 1.14 -3.22
C TYR A 110 14.07 0.81 -3.50
N HIS A 111 14.33 -0.03 -4.50
CA HIS A 111 15.68 -0.43 -4.92
C HIS A 111 16.37 0.58 -5.84
N SER A 112 15.64 1.54 -6.41
CA SER A 112 16.13 2.43 -7.48
C SER A 112 15.79 3.90 -7.24
N LYS A 113 14.78 4.22 -6.43
CA LYS A 113 14.33 5.58 -6.14
C LYS A 113 14.47 5.87 -4.65
N GLN A 114 15.21 6.93 -4.33
CA GLN A 114 15.23 7.50 -2.99
C GLN A 114 13.95 8.30 -2.74
N PRO A 115 13.45 8.34 -1.50
CA PRO A 115 12.27 9.14 -1.17
C PRO A 115 12.59 10.64 -1.28
N LYS A 116 11.57 11.45 -1.59
CA LYS A 116 11.74 12.92 -1.60
C LYS A 116 11.86 13.47 -0.19
N THR A 117 11.02 12.96 0.71
CA THR A 117 10.99 13.33 2.12
C THR A 117 10.86 12.08 2.99
N GLN A 118 11.33 12.16 4.23
CA GLN A 118 11.25 11.04 5.16
C GLN A 118 9.80 10.75 5.58
N LYS A 119 8.99 11.79 5.75
CA LYS A 119 7.55 11.67 6.03
C LYS A 119 6.82 10.90 4.95
N GLU A 120 7.13 11.19 3.68
CA GLU A 120 6.58 10.44 2.53
C GLU A 120 7.05 8.99 2.55
N ALA A 121 8.34 8.74 2.80
CA ALA A 121 8.92 7.41 2.88
C ALA A 121 8.22 6.55 3.94
N VAL A 122 8.10 7.07 5.17
CA VAL A 122 7.47 6.42 6.31
C VAL A 122 5.99 6.14 6.03
N SER A 123 5.26 7.13 5.51
CA SER A 123 3.84 6.98 5.17
C SER A 123 3.63 5.88 4.11
N ASN A 124 4.45 5.90 3.05
CA ASN A 124 4.42 4.91 1.99
C ASN A 124 4.75 3.50 2.51
N ILE A 125 5.75 3.35 3.38
CA ILE A 125 6.08 2.03 3.94
C ILE A 125 4.93 1.52 4.83
N LYS A 126 4.38 2.38 5.70
CA LYS A 126 3.22 2.07 6.55
C LYS A 126 2.02 1.60 5.72
N SER A 127 1.74 2.22 4.58
CA SER A 127 0.61 1.82 3.73
C SER A 127 0.87 0.58 2.88
N ARG A 128 2.11 0.39 2.39
CA ARG A 128 2.44 -0.68 1.41
C ARG A 128 2.82 -2.00 2.06
N PHE A 129 3.50 -1.97 3.21
CA PHE A 129 4.03 -3.16 3.90
C PHE A 129 3.20 -3.56 5.12
N PHE A 130 2.47 -2.62 5.73
CA PHE A 130 1.66 -2.80 6.94
C PHE A 130 0.20 -2.45 6.67
N PHE A 131 -0.64 -2.49 7.72
CA PHE A 131 -1.95 -1.85 7.71
C PHE A 131 -1.84 -0.48 8.40
N SER A 132 -2.35 0.55 7.73
CA SER A 132 -2.38 1.93 8.20
C SER A 132 -3.72 2.57 7.83
N GLY A 133 -4.23 3.48 8.67
CA GLY A 133 -5.56 4.09 8.49
C GLY A 133 -6.73 3.18 8.89
N GLY A 134 -6.49 2.19 9.76
CA GLY A 134 -7.48 1.19 10.19
C GLY A 134 -7.51 -0.05 9.31
N THR A 135 -8.27 -1.07 9.74
CA THR A 135 -8.30 -2.39 9.08
C THR A 135 -8.67 -2.28 7.61
N ARG A 136 -9.77 -1.59 7.30
CA ARG A 136 -10.27 -1.47 5.91
C ARG A 136 -9.28 -0.80 4.97
N ALA A 137 -8.65 0.28 5.40
CA ALA A 137 -7.58 0.91 4.63
C ALA A 137 -6.43 -0.06 4.40
N GLY A 138 -6.04 -0.83 5.43
CA GLY A 138 -5.08 -1.92 5.31
C GLY A 138 -5.44 -2.97 4.25
N LEU A 139 -6.70 -3.42 4.21
CA LEU A 139 -7.16 -4.42 3.24
C LEU A 139 -6.93 -4.00 1.79
N TYR A 140 -7.02 -2.70 1.48
CA TYR A 140 -6.97 -2.20 0.09
C TYR A 140 -5.75 -1.33 -0.24
N ARG A 141 -4.94 -0.95 0.75
CA ARG A 141 -3.68 -0.20 0.54
C ARG A 141 -2.43 -1.07 0.66
N ASN A 142 -2.46 -2.10 1.50
CA ASN A 142 -1.34 -3.04 1.60
C ASN A 142 -1.12 -3.76 0.26
N THR A 143 0.14 -3.89 -0.15
CA THR A 143 0.52 -4.36 -1.50
C THR A 143 -0.08 -5.73 -1.84
N LEU A 144 -0.07 -6.65 -0.89
CA LEU A 144 -0.52 -8.03 -1.10
C LEU A 144 -1.98 -8.22 -0.67
N ALA A 145 -2.38 -7.62 0.46
CA ALA A 145 -3.76 -7.76 0.97
C ALA A 145 -4.78 -7.28 -0.06
N LYS A 146 -4.52 -6.14 -0.72
CA LYS A 146 -5.44 -5.58 -1.71
C LYS A 146 -5.70 -6.53 -2.87
N CYS A 147 -4.65 -7.21 -3.32
CA CYS A 147 -4.76 -8.16 -4.41
C CYS A 147 -5.61 -9.36 -3.99
N TRP A 148 -5.42 -9.87 -2.77
CA TRP A 148 -6.23 -10.98 -2.26
C TRP A 148 -7.69 -10.59 -2.08
N TRP A 149 -7.99 -9.43 -1.49
CA TRP A 149 -9.37 -8.99 -1.25
C TRP A 149 -10.12 -8.69 -2.55
N VAL A 150 -9.46 -8.06 -3.52
CA VAL A 150 -10.03 -7.86 -4.86
C VAL A 150 -10.28 -9.19 -5.53
N GLY A 151 -9.30 -10.10 -5.51
CA GLY A 151 -9.45 -11.45 -6.06
C GLY A 151 -10.58 -12.24 -5.40
N ARG A 152 -10.72 -12.17 -4.06
CA ARG A 152 -11.87 -12.75 -3.35
C ARG A 152 -13.15 -12.15 -3.89
N ASN A 153 -13.34 -10.84 -3.72
CA ASN A 153 -14.65 -10.19 -3.92
C ASN A 153 -15.15 -10.35 -5.35
N THR A 154 -14.22 -10.48 -6.31
CA THR A 154 -14.55 -10.67 -7.72
C THR A 154 -14.60 -12.14 -8.15
N SER A 155 -14.13 -13.07 -7.32
CA SER A 155 -14.12 -14.47 -7.71
C SER A 155 -15.49 -15.13 -7.64
N ASP A 156 -15.78 -15.98 -8.62
CA ASP A 156 -16.92 -16.89 -8.59
C ASP A 156 -16.43 -18.32 -8.84
N GLY A 157 -16.41 -19.14 -7.79
CA GLY A 157 -16.00 -20.53 -7.87
C GLY A 157 -16.95 -21.42 -8.67
N THR A 158 -18.14 -20.93 -9.03
CA THR A 158 -19.14 -21.67 -9.82
C THR A 158 -19.02 -21.40 -11.32
N SER A 159 -18.35 -20.31 -11.72
CA SER A 159 -18.14 -19.95 -13.14
C SER A 159 -16.97 -20.71 -13.77
N THR A 160 -17.05 -20.93 -15.08
CA THR A 160 -15.93 -21.45 -15.88
C THR A 160 -14.74 -20.49 -15.91
N ASN A 161 -15.00 -19.18 -15.80
CA ASN A 161 -13.98 -18.17 -15.59
C ASN A 161 -14.17 -17.56 -14.19
N PRO A 162 -13.45 -18.05 -13.17
CA PRO A 162 -13.64 -17.57 -11.81
C PRO A 162 -13.36 -16.09 -11.61
N PHE A 163 -12.65 -15.41 -12.52
CA PHE A 163 -12.30 -14.00 -12.38
C PHE A 163 -13.01 -13.10 -13.41
N GLU A 164 -14.14 -13.54 -13.97
CA GLU A 164 -14.90 -12.79 -14.96
C GLU A 164 -15.27 -11.37 -14.49
N LYS A 165 -15.71 -11.20 -13.23
CA LYS A 165 -16.01 -9.87 -12.67
C LYS A 165 -14.78 -8.97 -12.67
N LEU A 166 -13.61 -9.51 -12.33
CA LEU A 166 -12.35 -8.76 -12.38
C LEU A 166 -11.99 -8.40 -13.82
N ASP A 167 -12.17 -9.31 -14.78
CA ASP A 167 -11.94 -9.07 -16.21
C ASP A 167 -12.83 -7.96 -16.78
N ILE A 168 -14.07 -7.85 -16.29
CA ILE A 168 -14.98 -6.76 -16.61
C ILE A 168 -14.49 -5.44 -16.03
N ILE A 169 -14.10 -5.42 -14.75
CA ILE A 169 -13.51 -4.24 -14.09
C ILE A 169 -12.27 -3.77 -14.87
N GLY A 170 -11.40 -4.69 -15.28
CA GLY A 170 -10.24 -4.42 -16.15
C GLY A 170 -9.03 -3.80 -15.45
N SER A 171 -7.86 -3.95 -16.08
CA SER A 171 -6.54 -3.57 -15.52
C SER A 171 -6.19 -2.08 -15.63
N ASN A 172 -6.84 -1.34 -16.53
CA ASN A 172 -6.59 0.09 -16.70
C ASN A 172 -6.99 0.85 -15.42
N ASN A 173 -6.09 1.69 -14.90
CA ASN A 173 -6.29 2.45 -13.65
C ASN A 173 -6.74 1.56 -12.47
N ILE A 174 -6.26 0.29 -12.41
CA ILE A 174 -6.70 -0.69 -11.41
C ILE A 174 -6.58 -0.17 -9.97
N SER A 175 -5.51 0.56 -9.64
CA SER A 175 -5.34 1.09 -8.28
C SER A 175 -6.46 2.08 -7.89
N SER A 176 -6.86 2.97 -8.81
CA SER A 176 -7.98 3.90 -8.61
C SER A 176 -9.32 3.16 -8.54
N LYS A 177 -9.53 2.17 -9.43
CA LYS A 177 -10.74 1.32 -9.38
C LYS A 177 -10.84 0.53 -8.08
N ILE A 178 -9.72 0.01 -7.58
CA ILE A 178 -9.66 -0.71 -6.30
C ILE A 178 -10.17 0.20 -5.19
N SER A 179 -9.70 1.44 -5.16
CA SER A 179 -10.15 2.36 -4.12
C SER A 179 -11.61 2.75 -4.28
N ASP A 180 -12.00 3.22 -5.47
CA ASP A 180 -13.36 3.74 -5.70
C ASP A 180 -14.39 2.63 -5.50
N ILE A 181 -14.16 1.43 -6.02
CA ILE A 181 -15.12 0.33 -5.91
C ILE A 181 -15.04 -0.32 -4.52
N PHE A 182 -13.84 -0.65 -4.02
CA PHE A 182 -13.70 -1.55 -2.87
C PHE A 182 -13.29 -0.88 -1.57
N TYR A 183 -12.57 0.26 -1.58
CA TYR A 183 -12.16 0.96 -0.36
C TYR A 183 -13.18 2.01 0.06
N SER A 184 -13.47 2.98 -0.80
CA SER A 184 -14.33 4.13 -0.52
C SER A 184 -15.80 3.74 -0.35
N ASN A 185 -16.23 2.66 -1.01
CA ASN A 185 -17.62 2.23 -1.02
C ASN A 185 -17.79 0.89 -0.28
N ASN A 186 -18.32 0.92 0.94
CA ASN A 186 -18.44 -0.26 1.80
C ASN A 186 -19.44 -1.29 1.28
N PHE A 187 -20.46 -0.86 0.57
CA PHE A 187 -21.52 -1.72 0.02
C PHE A 187 -21.00 -2.75 -0.98
N SER A 188 -19.83 -2.54 -1.59
CA SER A 188 -19.24 -3.50 -2.54
C SER A 188 -18.71 -4.78 -1.88
N SER A 189 -18.72 -4.87 -0.54
CA SER A 189 -18.52 -6.14 0.14
C SER A 189 -19.71 -7.09 0.00
N ASN A 190 -20.90 -6.58 -0.35
CA ASN A 190 -22.06 -7.39 -0.68
C ASN A 190 -21.94 -7.92 -2.12
N PRO A 191 -21.90 -9.25 -2.34
CA PRO A 191 -21.73 -9.84 -3.66
C PRO A 191 -22.79 -9.44 -4.68
N THR A 192 -24.04 -9.21 -4.24
CA THR A 192 -25.15 -8.77 -5.11
C THR A 192 -24.92 -7.34 -5.60
N ILE A 193 -24.55 -6.44 -4.70
CA ILE A 193 -24.28 -5.04 -5.05
C ILE A 193 -23.06 -4.94 -5.97
N LEU A 194 -21.99 -5.67 -5.66
CA LEU A 194 -20.81 -5.74 -6.53
C LEU A 194 -21.15 -6.34 -7.90
N GLY A 195 -22.00 -7.37 -7.96
CA GLY A 195 -22.51 -7.93 -9.20
C GLY A 195 -23.20 -6.86 -10.06
N GLY A 196 -24.08 -6.06 -9.45
CA GLY A 196 -24.82 -5.02 -10.16
C GLY A 196 -23.92 -3.92 -10.69
N ILE A 197 -22.94 -3.48 -9.89
CA ILE A 197 -21.91 -2.51 -10.33
C ILE A 197 -21.14 -3.06 -11.53
N VAL A 198 -20.72 -4.33 -11.46
CA VAL A 198 -19.97 -4.98 -12.54
C VAL A 198 -20.83 -5.14 -13.79
N ASN A 199 -22.10 -5.52 -13.66
CA ASN A 199 -23.02 -5.64 -14.79
C ASN A 199 -23.34 -4.29 -15.43
N GLY A 200 -23.48 -3.22 -14.63
CA GLY A 200 -23.61 -1.86 -15.14
C GLY A 200 -22.39 -1.43 -15.97
N ILE A 201 -21.17 -1.72 -15.51
CA ILE A 201 -19.94 -1.47 -16.28
C ILE A 201 -19.90 -2.34 -17.54
N LYS A 202 -20.28 -3.63 -17.42
CA LYS A 202 -20.30 -4.58 -18.53
C LYS A 202 -21.22 -4.12 -19.65
N TYR A 203 -22.40 -3.59 -19.32
CA TYR A 203 -23.37 -3.09 -20.30
C TYR A 203 -22.72 -2.11 -21.30
N PHE A 204 -22.06 -1.05 -20.81
CA PHE A 204 -21.42 -0.08 -21.70
C PHE A 204 -20.28 -0.68 -22.52
N LYS A 205 -19.54 -1.64 -21.95
CA LYS A 205 -18.49 -2.37 -22.67
C LYS A 205 -19.05 -3.21 -23.82
N ASP A 206 -20.17 -3.89 -23.60
CA ASP A 206 -20.84 -4.72 -24.61
C ASP A 206 -21.48 -3.87 -25.71
N GLU A 207 -22.03 -2.70 -25.37
CA GLU A 207 -22.58 -1.71 -26.31
C GLU A 207 -21.49 -0.90 -27.05
N GLY A 208 -20.21 -1.09 -26.71
CA GLY A 208 -19.10 -0.35 -27.31
C GLY A 208 -19.06 1.14 -26.94
N ILE A 209 -19.74 1.53 -25.86
CA ILE A 209 -19.77 2.90 -25.36
C ILE A 209 -18.58 3.11 -24.42
N GLN A 210 -17.76 4.13 -24.72
CA GLN A 210 -16.61 4.46 -23.88
C GLN A 210 -17.05 5.22 -22.64
N ILE A 211 -16.70 4.69 -21.48
CA ILE A 211 -16.90 5.33 -20.18
C ILE A 211 -15.57 5.40 -19.42
N THR A 212 -15.44 6.40 -18.56
CA THR A 212 -14.25 6.67 -17.74
C THR A 212 -14.56 6.47 -16.25
N LEU A 213 -13.55 6.10 -15.46
CA LEU A 213 -13.71 5.95 -14.02
C LEU A 213 -14.16 7.27 -13.36
N THR A 214 -13.48 8.37 -13.69
CA THR A 214 -13.65 9.66 -13.02
C THR A 214 -14.97 10.35 -13.39
N GLU A 215 -15.37 10.35 -14.66
CA GLU A 215 -16.56 11.10 -15.10
C GLU A 215 -17.84 10.29 -14.99
N HIS A 216 -17.77 8.95 -15.09
CA HIS A 216 -18.96 8.12 -15.22
C HIS A 216 -19.13 7.17 -14.02
N VAL A 217 -18.13 6.34 -13.74
CA VAL A 217 -18.28 5.27 -12.73
C VAL A 217 -18.28 5.83 -11.30
N ARG A 218 -17.33 6.72 -10.96
CA ARG A 218 -17.23 7.28 -9.60
C ARG A 218 -18.49 8.08 -9.21
N PRO A 219 -19.03 8.98 -10.06
CA PRO A 219 -20.29 9.65 -9.74
C PRO A 219 -21.46 8.68 -9.54
N SER A 220 -21.55 7.61 -10.34
CA SER A 220 -22.58 6.58 -10.13
C SER A 220 -22.41 5.79 -8.84
N LEU A 221 -21.17 5.50 -8.43
CA LEU A 221 -20.91 4.90 -7.11
C LEU A 221 -21.28 5.86 -5.96
N GLN A 222 -21.02 7.15 -6.12
CA GLN A 222 -21.44 8.17 -5.14
C GLN A 222 -22.97 8.28 -5.06
N LEU A 223 -23.66 8.21 -6.20
CA LEU A 223 -25.12 8.13 -6.25
C LEU A 223 -25.62 6.88 -5.51
N LEU A 224 -25.06 5.69 -5.78
CA LEU A 224 -25.42 4.47 -5.05
C LEU A 224 -25.23 4.64 -3.54
N ASN A 225 -24.12 5.23 -3.11
CA ASN A 225 -23.88 5.51 -1.69
C ASN A 225 -24.94 6.45 -1.10
N ALA A 226 -25.35 7.48 -1.84
CA ALA A 226 -26.39 8.42 -1.44
C ALA A 226 -27.79 7.78 -1.39
N VAL A 227 -28.13 6.96 -2.39
CA VAL A 227 -29.35 6.15 -2.44
C VAL A 227 -29.40 5.21 -1.22
N GLY A 228 -28.26 4.65 -0.81
CA GLY A 228 -28.14 3.84 0.40
C GLY A 228 -28.44 4.55 1.71
N GLY A 229 -28.44 5.90 1.72
CA GLY A 229 -28.92 6.70 2.84
C GLY A 229 -30.44 6.82 2.93
N GLY A 230 -31.15 6.65 1.80
CA GLY A 230 -32.62 6.73 1.71
C GLY A 230 -33.33 5.39 1.52
N LEU A 231 -32.63 4.38 0.99
CA LEU A 231 -33.08 3.02 0.76
C LEU A 231 -32.05 2.04 1.33
N ILE A 232 -32.49 0.86 1.76
CA ILE A 232 -31.55 -0.20 2.17
C ILE A 232 -31.04 -0.87 0.89
N LEU A 233 -29.81 -0.55 0.45
CA LEU A 233 -29.23 -1.14 -0.77
C LEU A 233 -29.25 -2.66 -0.76
N ASP A 234 -29.13 -3.28 0.41
CA ASP A 234 -29.17 -4.74 0.56
C ASP A 234 -30.51 -5.37 0.15
N CYS A 235 -31.57 -4.57 -0.05
CA CYS A 235 -32.85 -5.02 -0.57
C CYS A 235 -32.96 -4.98 -2.09
N LEU A 236 -32.00 -4.34 -2.78
CA LEU A 236 -31.98 -4.23 -4.23
C LEU A 236 -31.39 -5.49 -4.86
N SER A 237 -31.96 -5.89 -5.99
CA SER A 237 -31.42 -6.99 -6.80
C SER A 237 -30.15 -6.56 -7.54
N GLU A 238 -29.45 -7.54 -8.12
CA GLU A 238 -28.29 -7.28 -8.96
C GLU A 238 -28.68 -6.42 -10.17
N GLU A 239 -29.86 -6.69 -10.73
CA GLU A 239 -30.46 -5.97 -11.85
C GLU A 239 -30.80 -4.51 -11.49
N ASP A 240 -31.44 -4.28 -10.33
CA ASP A 240 -31.79 -2.91 -9.89
C ASP A 240 -30.54 -2.04 -9.72
N ILE A 241 -29.48 -2.59 -9.13
CA ILE A 241 -28.19 -1.88 -8.95
C ILE A 241 -27.55 -1.58 -10.31
N ALA A 242 -27.60 -2.52 -11.25
CA ALA A 242 -27.08 -2.32 -12.60
C ALA A 242 -27.87 -1.23 -13.35
N GLU A 243 -29.20 -1.22 -13.22
CA GLU A 243 -30.08 -0.22 -13.83
C GLU A 243 -29.76 1.19 -13.31
N ILE A 244 -29.62 1.37 -11.99
CA ILE A 244 -29.20 2.66 -11.39
C ILE A 244 -27.86 3.14 -11.96
N MET A 245 -26.88 2.24 -12.09
CA MET A 245 -25.58 2.57 -12.66
C MET A 245 -25.70 3.01 -14.12
N ILE A 246 -26.50 2.30 -14.93
CA ILE A 246 -26.70 2.57 -16.35
C ILE A 246 -27.44 3.88 -16.57
N GLU A 247 -28.55 4.09 -15.87
CA GLU A 247 -29.35 5.31 -15.96
C GLU A 247 -28.53 6.56 -15.62
N ASN A 248 -27.77 6.52 -14.52
CA ASN A 248 -26.96 7.66 -14.12
C ASN A 248 -25.82 7.95 -15.11
N ILE A 249 -25.16 6.91 -15.63
CA ILE A 249 -24.10 7.09 -16.65
C ILE A 249 -24.70 7.69 -17.93
N TYR A 250 -25.88 7.23 -18.38
CA TYR A 250 -26.54 7.84 -19.53
C TYR A 250 -26.95 9.30 -19.28
N ALA A 251 -27.45 9.62 -18.09
CA ALA A 251 -27.77 10.99 -17.71
C ALA A 251 -26.53 11.90 -17.80
N ILE A 252 -25.38 11.44 -17.27
CA ILE A 252 -24.10 12.15 -17.36
C ILE A 252 -23.69 12.36 -18.84
N ILE A 253 -23.79 11.32 -19.67
CA ILE A 253 -23.46 11.40 -21.10
C ILE A 253 -24.37 12.39 -21.85
N GLN A 254 -25.64 12.48 -21.45
CA GLN A 254 -26.62 13.40 -22.04
C GLN A 254 -26.48 14.85 -21.54
N GLY A 255 -25.62 15.10 -20.55
CA GLY A 255 -25.36 16.42 -19.98
C GLY A 255 -26.31 16.82 -18.86
N ASP A 256 -27.02 15.87 -18.25
CA ASP A 256 -27.80 16.14 -17.04
C ASP A 256 -26.86 16.33 -15.85
N GLU A 257 -26.76 17.57 -15.36
CA GLU A 257 -26.11 17.89 -14.09
C GLU A 257 -27.00 17.38 -12.94
N GLN A 258 -26.93 16.09 -12.61
CA GLN A 258 -27.47 15.64 -11.33
C GLN A 258 -26.68 16.31 -10.21
N GLY A 259 -27.37 17.14 -9.42
CA GLY A 259 -26.82 18.06 -8.41
C GLY A 259 -26.19 17.42 -7.17
N ILE A 260 -25.46 16.31 -7.33
CA ILE A 260 -24.46 15.89 -6.35
C ILE A 260 -23.19 16.64 -6.73
N VAL A 261 -23.03 17.85 -6.17
CA VAL A 261 -21.72 18.51 -6.18
C VAL A 261 -20.79 17.55 -5.46
N ALA A 262 -19.91 16.91 -6.22
CA ALA A 262 -18.85 16.09 -5.66
C ALA A 262 -18.07 16.98 -4.69
N GLU A 263 -18.24 16.78 -3.39
CA GLU A 263 -17.16 17.09 -2.48
C GLU A 263 -16.00 16.22 -2.95
N ASN A 264 -15.02 16.85 -3.59
CA ASN A 264 -13.71 16.26 -3.86
C ASN A 264 -13.03 15.99 -2.51
N SER A 265 -13.52 15.00 -1.76
CA SER A 265 -12.94 14.57 -0.49
C SER A 265 -12.09 13.31 -0.63
N TYR A 266 -11.83 12.85 -1.87
CA TYR A 266 -10.88 11.79 -2.14
C TYR A 266 -9.90 12.26 -3.20
N ASP A 267 -8.80 12.82 -2.70
CA ASP A 267 -7.65 13.31 -3.44
C ASP A 267 -7.13 12.18 -4.36
N GLU A 268 -7.31 12.31 -5.68
CA GLU A 268 -6.78 11.38 -6.68
C GLU A 268 -5.25 11.27 -6.64
N ASN A 269 -4.58 12.12 -5.85
CA ASN A 269 -3.14 12.09 -5.61
C ASN A 269 -2.71 11.17 -4.45
N ASP A 270 -3.62 10.59 -3.65
CA ASP A 270 -3.26 9.69 -2.52
C ASP A 270 -2.62 8.36 -2.96
N TYR A 271 -2.51 8.10 -4.28
CA TYR A 271 -1.72 7.00 -4.83
C TYR A 271 -0.25 7.40 -4.96
N GLY A 272 0.41 7.52 -3.81
CA GLY A 272 1.86 7.65 -3.71
C GLY A 272 2.42 9.07 -3.72
N ALA A 273 1.59 10.11 -3.69
CA ALA A 273 2.01 11.48 -3.41
C ALA A 273 0.93 12.22 -2.62
N ILE A 274 0.96 12.12 -1.29
CA ILE A 274 0.20 13.02 -0.42
C ILE A 274 0.58 14.46 -0.83
N LYS A 275 -0.35 15.22 -1.40
CA LYS A 275 -0.18 16.66 -1.54
C LYS A 275 -0.52 17.32 -0.21
N ASN A 276 0.54 17.85 0.40
CA ASN A 276 0.61 19.01 1.27
C ASN A 276 -0.72 19.58 1.78
N SER A 277 -0.94 19.46 3.09
CA SER A 277 -1.30 20.67 3.81
C SER A 277 -0.09 21.61 3.69
N ASP A 278 -0.27 22.77 3.06
CA ASP A 278 0.69 23.88 3.08
C ASP A 278 0.78 24.48 4.49
N SER A 279 1.19 23.64 5.46
CA SER A 279 1.84 24.07 6.67
C SER A 279 3.34 23.92 6.41
N ALA A 280 4.04 25.05 6.49
CA ALA A 280 5.46 25.22 6.26
C ALA A 280 6.36 24.46 7.27
N ASP A 281 6.18 23.14 7.39
CA ASP A 281 7.17 22.24 7.97
C ASP A 281 8.00 21.68 6.82
N GLU A 282 8.91 22.51 6.31
CA GLU A 282 9.95 22.09 5.38
C GLU A 282 10.75 20.92 5.99
N ASP A 283 10.75 19.77 5.32
CA ASP A 283 11.87 18.83 5.18
C ASP A 283 12.88 18.71 6.34
N GLU A 284 12.45 18.44 7.57
CA GLU A 284 13.37 17.97 8.61
C GLU A 284 13.82 16.54 8.29
N MET A 285 14.83 16.41 7.44
CA MET A 285 15.59 15.17 7.29
C MET A 285 16.37 14.90 8.57
N TYR A 286 16.06 13.80 9.25
CA TYR A 286 16.78 13.33 10.42
C TYR A 286 17.55 12.04 10.15
N ILE A 287 18.58 11.77 10.94
CA ILE A 287 19.40 10.57 10.76
C ILE A 287 18.62 9.32 11.21
N ALA A 288 18.41 8.40 10.28
CA ALA A 288 17.80 7.09 10.50
C ALA A 288 18.80 5.95 10.19
N LEU A 289 18.45 4.73 10.57
CA LEU A 289 19.30 3.56 10.38
C LEU A 289 19.45 3.21 8.90
N GLY A 290 20.70 3.00 8.47
CA GLY A 290 21.09 2.81 7.08
C GLY A 290 21.53 4.09 6.37
N ASN A 291 21.38 5.28 6.98
CA ASN A 291 21.90 6.53 6.39
C ASN A 291 23.43 6.60 6.43
N ARG A 292 23.99 7.32 5.46
CA ARG A 292 25.38 7.79 5.49
C ARG A 292 25.39 9.27 5.81
N VAL A 293 26.08 9.66 6.88
CA VAL A 293 26.04 11.01 7.43
C VAL A 293 27.41 11.67 7.28
N THR A 294 27.45 12.81 6.60
CA THR A 294 28.66 13.64 6.51
C THR A 294 28.68 14.60 7.70
N VAL A 295 29.73 14.53 8.52
CA VAL A 295 29.92 15.38 9.70
C VAL A 295 31.23 16.16 9.61
N PHE A 296 31.21 17.41 10.06
CA PHE A 296 32.41 18.24 10.23
C PHE A 296 32.80 18.31 11.70
N ILE A 297 34.09 18.18 12.00
CA ILE A 297 34.65 18.22 13.34
C ILE A 297 35.53 19.46 13.47
N PRO A 298 35.04 20.58 14.03
CA PRO A 298 35.77 21.84 14.09
C PRO A 298 37.12 21.74 14.80
N GLN A 299 37.20 20.94 15.87
CA GLN A 299 38.42 20.80 16.69
C GLN A 299 39.59 20.20 15.91
N THR A 300 39.33 19.40 14.87
CA THR A 300 40.38 18.79 14.03
C THR A 300 40.36 19.31 12.60
N ASN A 301 39.41 20.18 12.24
CA ASN A 301 39.16 20.63 10.88
C ASN A 301 39.03 19.46 9.88
N GLU A 302 38.33 18.39 10.29
CA GLU A 302 38.15 17.17 9.49
C GLU A 302 36.67 16.98 9.14
N THR A 303 36.41 16.49 7.94
CA THR A 303 35.09 15.96 7.53
C THR A 303 35.14 14.44 7.52
N LYS A 304 34.13 13.79 8.11
CA LYS A 304 33.99 12.33 8.16
C LYS A 304 32.64 11.88 7.65
N ILE A 305 32.60 10.68 7.10
CA ILE A 305 31.35 9.99 6.76
C ILE A 305 31.13 8.90 7.82
N ILE A 306 30.00 8.97 8.51
CA ILE A 306 29.57 8.01 9.52
C ILE A 306 28.39 7.22 8.96
N ASN A 307 28.48 5.89 9.00
CA ASN A 307 27.35 5.03 8.68
C ASN A 307 26.49 4.88 9.95
N ALA A 308 25.25 5.37 9.91
CA ALA A 308 24.30 5.27 11.01
C ALA A 308 23.67 3.88 11.02
N ASP A 309 24.39 2.90 11.59
CA ASP A 309 23.96 1.50 11.58
C ASP A 309 24.46 0.73 12.80
N TYR A 310 23.99 -0.50 12.93
CA TYR A 310 24.52 -1.47 13.89
C TYR A 310 25.96 -1.85 13.55
N LEU A 311 26.71 -2.24 14.58
CA LEU A 311 28.01 -2.87 14.39
C LEU A 311 27.87 -4.18 13.60
N PRO A 312 28.77 -4.47 12.63
CA PRO A 312 28.69 -5.70 11.84
C PRO A 312 28.61 -6.96 12.72
N GLY A 313 27.54 -7.73 12.57
CA GLY A 313 27.31 -8.98 13.31
C GLY A 313 26.96 -8.80 14.79
N ARG A 314 26.58 -7.60 15.24
CA ARG A 314 26.16 -7.32 16.61
C ARG A 314 24.87 -6.49 16.65
N ASN A 315 24.02 -6.73 17.64
CA ASN A 315 22.79 -5.95 17.88
C ASN A 315 23.08 -4.69 18.73
N GLU A 316 24.21 -4.03 18.50
CA GLU A 316 24.65 -2.85 19.25
C GLU A 316 25.04 -1.72 18.31
N PHE A 317 24.63 -0.49 18.65
CA PHE A 317 25.05 0.71 17.94
C PHE A 317 26.42 1.19 18.43
N PRO A 318 27.27 1.77 17.56
CA PRO A 318 28.34 2.64 18.02
C PRO A 318 27.76 3.75 18.91
N PRO A 319 28.38 4.11 20.06
CA PRO A 319 27.86 5.14 20.95
C PRO A 319 27.59 6.49 20.28
N LEU A 320 28.45 6.89 19.33
CA LEU A 320 28.25 8.10 18.53
C LEU A 320 27.00 8.02 17.64
N VAL A 321 26.75 6.87 16.99
CA VAL A 321 25.55 6.65 16.16
C VAL A 321 24.29 6.78 17.00
N LYS A 322 24.28 6.24 18.23
CA LYS A 322 23.14 6.36 19.14
C LYS A 322 22.76 7.82 19.44
N ILE A 323 23.75 8.71 19.51
CA ILE A 323 23.55 10.15 19.78
C ILE A 323 23.12 10.89 18.51
N LEU A 324 23.56 10.40 17.34
CA LEU A 324 23.21 10.98 16.03
C LEU A 324 21.79 10.64 15.57
N LEU A 325 21.23 9.49 15.95
CA LEU A 325 19.88 9.10 15.52
C LEU A 325 18.84 10.16 15.90
N GLY A 326 17.99 10.52 14.93
CA GLY A 326 16.96 11.56 15.08
C GLY A 326 17.47 13.00 14.98
N LYS A 327 18.78 13.23 14.73
CA LYS A 327 19.35 14.56 14.51
C LYS A 327 19.26 15.02 13.06
N GLY A 328 19.04 16.31 12.83
CA GLY A 328 18.89 16.92 11.53
C GLY A 328 20.19 17.45 10.91
N ILE A 329 20.10 18.01 9.71
CA ILE A 329 21.17 18.84 9.14
C ILE A 329 21.32 20.11 10.02
N GLU A 330 22.54 20.63 10.16
CA GLU A 330 22.90 21.74 11.06
C GLU A 330 22.90 21.44 12.56
N ASP A 331 22.32 20.32 13.00
CA ASP A 331 22.46 19.87 14.39
C ASP A 331 23.93 19.59 14.75
N GLU A 332 24.26 19.85 16.01
CA GLU A 332 25.56 19.54 16.60
C GLU A 332 25.41 18.51 17.72
N VAL A 333 26.33 17.55 17.78
CA VAL A 333 26.42 16.59 18.89
C VAL A 333 27.81 16.56 19.48
N GLU A 334 27.89 16.45 20.81
CA GLU A 334 29.15 16.27 21.51
C GLU A 334 29.41 14.80 21.82
N PHE A 335 30.62 14.32 21.48
CA PHE A 335 31.05 12.96 21.81
C PHE A 335 32.55 12.92 22.05
N GLN A 336 32.98 12.37 23.19
CA GLN A 336 34.38 12.24 23.58
C GLN A 336 35.20 13.54 23.45
N GLY A 337 34.61 14.67 23.84
CA GLY A 337 35.27 15.99 23.81
C GLY A 337 35.42 16.60 22.40
N LYS A 338 34.71 16.08 21.40
CA LYS A 338 34.64 16.64 20.05
C LYS A 338 33.20 17.00 19.70
N THR A 339 33.04 18.06 18.93
CA THR A 339 31.75 18.47 18.36
C THR A 339 31.64 17.92 16.95
N TYR A 340 30.53 17.30 16.62
CA TYR A 340 30.22 16.78 15.31
C TYR A 340 29.05 17.59 14.75
N GLN A 341 29.32 18.41 13.75
CA GLN A 341 28.31 19.20 13.04
C GLN A 341 27.79 18.39 11.85
N ILE A 342 26.49 18.15 11.78
CA ILE A 342 25.88 17.38 10.69
C ILE A 342 25.76 18.28 9.46
N LYS A 343 26.34 17.84 8.34
CA LYS A 343 26.39 18.61 7.09
C LYS A 343 25.48 18.04 6.02
N GLU A 344 25.47 16.72 5.84
CA GLU A 344 24.66 16.05 4.83
C GLU A 344 24.19 14.69 5.34
N ILE A 345 22.98 14.29 4.92
CA ILE A 345 22.37 12.98 5.20
C ILE A 345 22.05 12.33 3.85
N HIS A 346 22.58 11.14 3.60
CA HIS A 346 22.38 10.38 2.36
C HIS A 346 21.64 9.06 2.60
#